data_AF-A0A432Q8Y3-F1
#
_entry.id   AF-A0A432Q8Y3-F1
#
_cell.length_a   1.000
_cell.length_b   1.000
_cell.length_c   1.000
_cell.angle_alpha   90.00
_cell.angle_beta   90.00
_cell.angle_gamma   90.00
#
_symmetry.space_group_name_H-M   'P 1'
#
loop_
_entity.id
_entity.type
_entity.pdbx_description
1 polymer ?
#
loop_
_entity_poly.entity_id
_entity_poly.type
_entity_poly.pdbx_seq_one_letter_code
_entity_poly.pdbx_strand_id
1 'polypeptide(L)'
;SAIICSRAAIGQSVLHTAQCSQLTHLHFVLLFQLIATHLQDPAFRSAAYRHAMEKMAQMYGQLQSTAEGVMQLKGERFLAGGNTLYGFVPFSEAQKFRLDQVKQWLEPVFSHAGLEISVVGDFDPEAVIALAKTYFADPREKPLQAETGEPVTFPVGKTLQLDVASDSDRAMVTVGWPTEDFWDISRTRRMNILATVLDDRLRKQIREELGATYSPVVYNYPSRVNPGYGVLRAQMIVAPDQAGMLGEKLLEVGAGIVDNKVSKDELERALEPVLTSIRDTVRSNSYWMESVLAGSSRHPMQLEWPRTILDDFSSITVKDIQTLAEKYLRREKSATVIVIPGK
;
A
#
# COMPACT_ATOMS: atom_id res chain seq x y z
N SER A 1 -12.90 -1.94 28.44
CA SER A 1 -11.49 -2.29 28.15
C SER A 1 -11.05 -1.55 26.92
N ALA A 2 -10.27 -0.47 27.09
CA ALA A 2 -9.87 0.41 26.01
C ALA A 2 -8.58 -0.11 25.34
N ILE A 3 -8.62 -0.25 24.02
CA ILE A 3 -7.41 -0.36 23.20
C ILE A 3 -7.00 1.07 22.86
N ILE A 4 -5.72 1.40 22.92
CA ILE A 4 -5.20 2.70 22.51
C ILE A 4 -4.12 2.44 21.46
N CYS A 5 -4.31 3.00 20.28
CA CYS A 5 -3.25 3.07 19.28
C CYS A 5 -2.62 4.46 19.39
N SER A 6 -1.30 4.52 19.29
CA SER A 6 -0.57 5.77 19.12
C SER A 6 0.40 5.66 17.95
N ARG A 7 0.50 6.74 17.17
CA ARG A 7 1.45 6.85 16.07
C ARG A 7 2.15 8.18 16.16
N ALA A 8 3.48 8.12 16.18
CA ALA A 8 4.35 9.28 16.01
C ALA A 8 4.98 9.19 14.61
N ALA A 9 4.72 10.21 13.79
CA ALA A 9 5.31 10.33 12.47
C ALA A 9 6.10 11.64 12.39
N ILE A 10 7.29 11.58 11.80
CA ILE A 10 8.08 12.77 11.46
C ILE A 10 8.42 12.71 9.97
N GLY A 11 8.11 13.79 9.27
CA GLY A 11 8.18 13.82 7.81
C GLY A 11 7.32 12.71 7.18
N GLN A 12 7.87 11.96 6.21
CA GLN A 12 7.20 10.80 5.59
C GLN A 12 7.31 9.51 6.40
N SER A 13 8.19 9.45 7.41
CA SER A 13 8.55 8.22 8.10
C SER A 13 7.74 8.03 9.37
N VAL A 14 7.22 6.82 9.56
CA VAL A 14 6.64 6.37 10.82
C VAL A 14 7.79 6.05 11.76
N LEU A 15 7.86 6.76 12.88
CA LEU A 15 8.90 6.53 13.88
C LEU A 15 8.48 5.57 14.97
N HIS A 16 7.18 5.57 15.26
CA HIS A 16 6.61 4.67 16.22
C HIS A 16 5.16 4.40 15.87
N THR A 17 4.80 3.12 15.80
CA THR A 17 3.42 2.63 15.85
C THR A 17 3.33 1.69 17.04
N ALA A 18 2.61 2.11 18.07
CA ALA A 18 2.27 1.26 19.20
C ALA A 18 0.79 0.92 19.13
N GLN A 19 0.50 -0.37 18.95
CA GLN A 19 -0.82 -0.94 19.22
C GLN A 19 -0.79 -1.42 20.67
N CYS A 20 -1.31 -0.61 21.59
CA CYS A 20 -1.33 -0.95 23.00
C CYS A 20 -2.74 -1.36 23.43
N SER A 21 -2.92 -2.65 23.71
CA SER A 21 -4.09 -3.11 24.45
C SER A 21 -3.92 -2.77 25.93
N GLN A 22 -4.85 -2.00 26.50
CA GLN A 22 -4.96 -1.68 27.94
C GLN A 22 -3.82 -0.83 28.52
N LEU A 23 -3.84 0.48 28.28
CA LEU A 23 -2.98 1.43 28.98
C LEU A 23 -3.70 2.01 30.20
N THR A 24 -3.03 2.03 31.35
CA THR A 24 -3.38 2.89 32.49
C THR A 24 -2.77 4.28 32.27
N HIS A 25 -3.18 5.29 33.07
CA HIS A 25 -2.55 6.62 33.03
C HIS A 25 -1.02 6.56 33.14
N LEU A 26 -0.48 5.67 34.00
CA LEU A 26 0.97 5.48 34.14
C LEU A 26 1.62 4.95 32.86
N HIS A 27 0.96 4.02 32.15
CA HIS A 27 1.48 3.50 30.89
C HIS A 27 1.51 4.56 29.80
N PHE A 28 0.59 5.53 29.85
CA PHE A 28 0.52 6.61 28.88
C PHE A 28 1.65 7.64 29.06
N VAL A 29 2.01 7.97 30.30
CA VAL A 29 3.20 8.78 30.61
C VAL A 29 4.47 8.09 30.11
N LEU A 30 4.63 6.80 30.40
CA LEU A 30 5.81 6.03 29.99
C LEU A 30 5.94 5.95 28.46
N LEU A 31 4.81 5.81 27.75
CA LEU A 31 4.79 5.82 26.29
C LEU A 31 5.27 7.15 25.72
N PHE A 32 4.82 8.28 26.29
CA PHE A 32 5.26 9.61 25.86
C PHE A 32 6.75 9.81 26.14
N GLN A 33 7.24 9.38 27.32
CA GLN A 33 8.66 9.39 27.65
C GLN A 33 9.49 8.53 26.69
N LEU A 34 9.00 7.36 26.30
CA LEU A 34 9.67 6.47 25.37
C LEU A 34 9.78 7.12 23.98
N ILE A 35 8.67 7.66 23.47
CA ILE A 35 8.65 8.36 22.17
C ILE A 35 9.57 9.57 22.22
N ALA A 36 9.48 10.40 23.27
CA ALA A 36 10.35 11.57 23.44
C ALA A 36 11.84 11.20 23.45
N THR A 37 12.21 10.16 24.22
CA THR A 37 13.58 9.65 24.24
C THR A 37 14.05 9.22 22.85
N HIS A 38 13.21 8.51 22.08
CA HIS A 38 13.57 8.10 20.71
C HIS A 38 13.81 9.28 19.75
N LEU A 39 13.17 10.42 19.99
CA LEU A 39 13.30 11.62 19.16
C LEU A 39 14.43 12.54 19.63
N GLN A 40 14.55 12.76 20.93
CA GLN A 40 15.47 13.73 21.51
C GLN A 40 16.86 13.15 21.80
N ASP A 41 16.95 11.84 22.06
CA ASP A 41 18.21 11.14 22.34
C ASP A 41 18.35 9.83 21.52
N PRO A 42 18.41 9.92 20.18
CA PRO A 42 18.50 8.74 19.32
C PRO A 42 19.88 8.07 19.42
N ALA A 43 19.90 6.80 19.81
CA ALA A 43 21.12 5.99 19.86
C ALA A 43 21.36 5.17 18.59
N PHE A 44 22.43 5.48 17.85
CA PHE A 44 22.86 4.74 16.65
C PHE A 44 23.97 3.74 16.96
N ARG A 45 23.60 2.51 17.34
CA ARG A 45 24.57 1.47 17.74
C ARG A 45 25.07 0.64 16.56
N SER A 46 26.39 0.45 16.46
CA SER A 46 27.03 -0.35 15.41
C SER A 46 26.56 -1.82 15.39
N ALA A 47 26.30 -2.41 16.56
CA ALA A 47 25.76 -3.77 16.66
C ALA A 47 24.33 -3.88 16.07
N ALA A 48 23.46 -2.89 16.34
CA ALA A 48 22.11 -2.85 15.79
C ALA A 48 22.13 -2.64 14.28
N TYR A 49 23.03 -1.77 13.78
CA TYR A 49 23.26 -1.58 12.36
C TYR A 49 23.70 -2.88 11.67
N ARG A 50 24.70 -3.60 12.20
CA ARG A 50 25.13 -4.89 11.63
C ARG A 50 23.97 -5.90 11.53
N HIS A 51 23.20 -6.04 12.61
CA HIS A 51 22.02 -6.91 12.64
C HIS A 51 20.96 -6.50 11.61
N ALA A 52 20.72 -5.19 11.44
CA ALA A 52 19.79 -4.68 10.43
C ALA A 52 20.27 -5.00 8.99
N MET A 53 21.57 -4.86 8.73
CA MET A 53 22.16 -5.21 7.43
C MET A 53 22.10 -6.71 7.14
N GLU A 54 22.33 -7.56 8.16
CA GLU A 54 22.17 -9.02 8.05
C GLU A 54 20.73 -9.42 7.73
N LYS A 55 19.74 -8.83 8.43
CA LYS A 55 18.32 -9.03 8.13
C LYS A 55 17.94 -8.55 6.74
N MET A 56 18.47 -7.41 6.32
CA MET A 56 18.25 -6.89 4.96
C MET A 56 18.82 -7.86 3.92
N ALA A 57 20.03 -8.38 4.12
CA ALA A 57 20.63 -9.37 3.22
C ALA A 57 19.77 -10.65 3.12
N GLN A 58 19.27 -11.15 4.26
CA GLN A 58 18.36 -12.30 4.29
C GLN A 58 17.05 -12.03 3.54
N MET A 59 16.44 -10.87 3.77
CA MET A 59 15.22 -10.44 3.09
C MET A 59 15.42 -10.36 1.57
N TYR A 60 16.50 -9.71 1.11
CA TYR A 60 16.81 -9.64 -0.32
C TYR A 60 17.11 -11.02 -0.93
N GLY A 61 17.79 -11.91 -0.19
CA GLY A 61 18.00 -13.29 -0.63
C GLY A 61 16.70 -14.06 -0.84
N GLN A 62 15.70 -13.88 0.05
CA GLN A 62 14.37 -14.47 -0.11
C GLN A 62 13.59 -13.86 -1.28
N LEU A 63 13.68 -12.54 -1.47
CA LEU A 63 12.99 -11.88 -2.57
C LEU A 63 13.58 -12.28 -3.94
N GLN A 64 14.90 -12.46 -4.03
CA GLN A 64 15.57 -12.84 -5.27
C GLN A 64 15.33 -14.30 -5.68
N SER A 65 14.87 -15.16 -4.76
CA SER A 65 14.63 -16.59 -5.00
C SER A 65 13.17 -16.95 -5.26
N THR A 66 12.26 -15.96 -5.33
CA THR A 66 10.83 -16.16 -5.57
C THR A 66 10.32 -15.26 -6.69
N ALA A 67 9.35 -15.74 -7.46
CA ALA A 67 8.77 -14.97 -8.56
C ALA A 67 8.09 -13.69 -8.05
N GLU A 68 7.39 -13.79 -6.92
CA GLU A 68 6.78 -12.70 -6.18
C GLU A 68 7.82 -11.66 -5.73
N GLY A 69 8.95 -12.11 -5.20
CA GLY A 69 10.00 -11.21 -4.74
C GLY A 69 10.69 -10.48 -5.88
N VAL A 70 10.91 -11.13 -7.02
CA VAL A 70 11.43 -10.46 -8.23
C VAL A 70 10.42 -9.47 -8.80
N MET A 71 9.12 -9.76 -8.73
CA MET A 71 8.06 -8.80 -9.04
C MET A 71 8.16 -7.54 -8.16
N GLN A 72 8.36 -7.70 -6.84
CA GLN A 72 8.55 -6.58 -5.91
C GLN A 72 9.86 -5.80 -6.15
N LEU A 73 10.94 -6.49 -6.53
CA LEU A 73 12.25 -5.88 -6.76
C LEU A 73 12.32 -5.08 -8.07
N LYS A 74 11.71 -5.60 -9.14
CA LYS A 74 11.90 -5.09 -10.50
C LYS A 74 10.60 -4.79 -11.23
N GLY A 75 9.57 -5.61 -11.06
CA GLY A 75 8.28 -5.48 -11.76
C GLY A 75 7.51 -4.22 -11.37
N GLU A 76 7.46 -3.87 -10.08
CA GLU A 76 6.82 -2.63 -9.59
C GLU A 76 7.42 -1.39 -10.26
N ARG A 77 8.75 -1.34 -10.34
CA ARG A 77 9.47 -0.24 -10.97
C ARG A 77 9.15 -0.12 -12.46
N PHE A 78 9.04 -1.26 -13.15
CA PHE A 78 8.65 -1.27 -14.55
C PHE A 78 7.26 -0.68 -14.74
N LEU A 79 6.26 -1.10 -13.96
CA LEU A 79 4.90 -0.56 -14.03
C LEU A 79 4.88 0.96 -13.75
N ALA A 80 5.81 1.45 -12.93
CA ALA A 80 6.03 2.87 -12.67
C ALA A 80 7.01 3.56 -13.65
N GLY A 81 7.22 3.02 -14.85
CA GLY A 81 8.03 3.67 -15.88
C GLY A 81 9.50 3.86 -15.53
N GLY A 82 10.04 3.08 -14.59
CA GLY A 82 11.41 3.24 -14.10
C GLY A 82 11.55 4.08 -12.83
N ASN A 83 10.46 4.64 -12.30
CA ASN A 83 10.51 5.49 -11.10
C ASN A 83 11.01 4.70 -9.87
N THR A 84 12.05 5.21 -9.21
CA THR A 84 12.75 4.52 -8.11
C THR A 84 11.99 4.49 -6.80
N LEU A 85 10.92 5.28 -6.65
CA LEU A 85 9.99 5.20 -5.52
C LEU A 85 9.15 3.91 -5.54
N TYR A 86 9.07 3.24 -6.69
CA TYR A 86 8.33 1.99 -6.85
C TYR A 86 9.30 0.82 -7.00
N GLY A 87 9.02 -0.22 -6.22
CA GLY A 87 9.90 -1.37 -6.04
C GLY A 87 11.12 -1.08 -5.17
N PHE A 88 11.77 -2.14 -4.73
CA PHE A 88 12.96 -2.00 -3.88
C PHE A 88 14.17 -1.48 -4.67
N VAL A 89 15.04 -0.73 -4.01
CA VAL A 89 16.37 -0.43 -4.56
C VAL A 89 17.18 -1.73 -4.69
N PRO A 90 18.07 -1.90 -5.69
CA PRO A 90 18.90 -3.10 -5.78
C PRO A 90 19.73 -3.31 -4.50
N PHE A 91 19.91 -4.56 -4.08
CA PHE A 91 20.70 -4.86 -2.88
C PHE A 91 22.13 -4.31 -2.98
N SER A 92 22.70 -4.29 -4.18
CA SER A 92 24.02 -3.71 -4.45
C SER A 92 24.14 -2.24 -4.05
N GLU A 93 23.03 -1.50 -4.13
CA GLU A 93 22.95 -0.10 -3.69
C GLU A 93 22.56 -0.01 -2.21
N ALA A 94 21.58 -0.81 -1.77
CA ALA A 94 21.12 -0.82 -0.38
C ALA A 94 22.27 -1.13 0.61
N GLN A 95 23.15 -2.06 0.25
CA GLN A 95 24.28 -2.46 1.10
C GLN A 95 25.36 -1.37 1.25
N LYS A 96 25.33 -0.32 0.42
CA LYS A 96 26.30 0.79 0.48
C LYS A 96 25.95 1.81 1.57
N PHE A 97 24.71 1.81 2.06
CA PHE A 97 24.31 2.74 3.13
C PHE A 97 25.15 2.50 4.35
N ARG A 98 25.76 3.56 4.89
CA ARG A 98 26.60 3.49 6.08
C ARG A 98 25.88 4.06 7.29
N LEU A 99 26.28 3.62 8.48
CA LEU A 99 25.69 4.11 9.74
C LEU A 99 25.79 5.63 9.91
N ASP A 100 26.90 6.25 9.48
CA ASP A 100 27.07 7.70 9.50
C ASP A 100 26.08 8.43 8.60
N GLN A 101 25.76 7.86 7.43
CA GLN A 101 24.77 8.43 6.52
C GLN A 101 23.35 8.31 7.07
N VAL A 102 23.02 7.15 7.67
CA VAL A 102 21.73 6.94 8.35
C VAL A 102 21.56 7.96 9.48
N LYS A 103 22.61 8.14 10.28
CA LYS A 103 22.64 9.14 11.36
C LYS A 103 22.44 10.56 10.81
N GLN A 104 23.22 10.95 9.81
CA GLN A 104 23.15 12.28 9.18
C GLN A 104 21.77 12.56 8.57
N TRP A 105 21.09 11.53 8.07
CA TRP A 105 19.75 11.66 7.51
C TRP A 105 18.66 11.75 8.58
N LEU A 106 18.74 10.96 9.65
CA LEU A 106 17.69 10.89 10.69
C LEU A 106 17.80 11.97 11.76
N GLU A 107 19.00 12.39 12.17
CA GLU A 107 19.17 13.37 13.24
C GLU A 107 18.44 14.71 12.99
N PRO A 108 18.54 15.33 11.80
CA PRO A 108 17.80 16.57 11.52
C PRO A 108 16.29 16.37 11.58
N VAL A 109 15.83 15.22 11.09
CA VAL A 109 14.41 14.84 11.10
C VAL A 109 13.91 14.76 12.55
N PHE A 110 14.59 14.02 13.43
CA PHE A 110 14.13 13.84 14.81
C PHE A 110 14.12 15.13 15.63
N SER A 111 15.11 16.00 15.38
CA SER A 111 15.30 17.26 16.11
C SER A 111 14.40 18.39 15.62
N HIS A 112 14.23 18.57 14.30
CA HIS A 112 13.63 19.79 13.75
C HIS A 112 12.31 19.56 13.01
N ALA A 113 12.10 18.42 12.38
CA ALA A 113 10.95 18.26 11.49
C ALA A 113 9.61 18.24 12.24
N GLY A 114 8.57 18.66 11.52
CA GLY A 114 7.21 18.70 12.05
C GLY A 114 6.74 17.33 12.54
N LEU A 115 6.20 17.32 13.76
CA LEU A 115 5.76 16.12 14.46
C LEU A 115 4.23 16.07 14.50
N GLU A 116 3.67 14.94 14.06
CA GLU A 116 2.26 14.60 14.24
C GLU A 116 2.15 13.48 15.28
N ILE A 117 1.36 13.73 16.33
CA ILE A 117 1.01 12.72 17.33
C ILE A 117 -0.48 12.41 17.18
N SER A 118 -0.77 11.21 16.72
CA SER A 118 -2.14 10.70 16.59
C SER A 118 -2.41 9.71 17.71
N VAL A 119 -3.55 9.88 18.40
CA VAL A 119 -3.99 9.01 19.51
C VAL A 119 -5.43 8.60 19.24
N VAL A 120 -5.71 7.30 19.30
CA VAL A 120 -7.06 6.74 19.10
C VAL A 120 -7.38 5.78 20.22
N GLY A 121 -8.51 6.00 20.88
CA GLY A 121 -9.03 5.14 21.94
C GLY A 121 -9.88 5.93 22.91
N ASP A 122 -10.07 5.36 24.09
CA ASP A 122 -10.75 6.01 25.21
C ASP A 122 -9.68 6.61 26.14
N PHE A 123 -9.60 7.94 26.16
CA PHE A 123 -8.63 8.72 26.93
C PHE A 123 -9.16 10.12 27.22
N ASP A 124 -8.60 10.79 28.23
CA ASP A 124 -8.86 12.21 28.50
C ASP A 124 -8.00 13.08 27.56
N PRO A 125 -8.60 13.85 26.62
CA PRO A 125 -7.86 14.68 25.69
C PRO A 125 -6.98 15.73 26.37
N GLU A 126 -7.41 16.30 27.50
CA GLU A 126 -6.65 17.33 28.19
C GLU A 126 -5.38 16.75 28.84
N ALA A 127 -5.47 15.54 29.37
CA ALA A 127 -4.30 14.81 29.87
C ALA A 127 -3.28 14.51 28.76
N VAL A 128 -3.74 14.08 27.57
CA VAL A 128 -2.88 13.85 26.41
C VAL A 128 -2.21 15.14 25.94
N ILE A 129 -2.96 16.23 25.86
CA ILE A 129 -2.44 17.55 25.48
C ILE A 129 -1.40 18.04 26.50
N ALA A 130 -1.64 17.85 27.80
CA ALA A 130 -0.69 18.21 28.85
C ALA A 130 0.62 17.42 28.73
N LEU A 131 0.54 16.11 28.47
CA LEU A 131 1.73 15.28 28.24
C LEU A 131 2.44 15.66 26.95
N ALA A 132 1.70 15.96 25.88
CA ALA A 132 2.29 16.42 24.62
C ALA A 132 3.07 17.73 24.81
N LYS A 133 2.50 18.68 25.55
CA LYS A 133 3.20 19.93 25.95
C LYS A 133 4.41 19.67 26.85
N THR A 134 4.36 18.65 27.70
CA THR A 134 5.46 18.35 28.62
C THR A 134 6.65 17.75 27.89
N TYR A 135 6.41 16.84 26.95
CA TYR A 135 7.47 16.03 26.32
C TYR A 135 7.85 16.49 24.91
N PHE A 136 7.03 17.28 24.23
CA PHE A 136 7.22 17.65 22.82
C PHE A 136 7.06 19.16 22.57
N ALA A 137 7.28 20.02 23.57
CA ALA A 137 7.20 21.48 23.41
C ALA A 137 8.39 22.14 22.69
N ASP A 138 9.39 21.36 22.26
CA ASP A 138 10.54 21.88 21.54
C ASP A 138 10.13 22.60 20.25
N PRO A 139 10.82 23.69 19.87
CA PRO A 139 10.54 24.39 18.63
C PRO A 139 10.84 23.49 17.42
N ARG A 140 9.77 23.03 16.77
CA ARG A 140 9.80 22.22 15.55
C ARG A 140 9.28 23.01 14.36
N GLU A 141 9.69 22.63 13.17
CA GLU A 141 9.13 23.12 11.92
C GLU A 141 7.62 22.80 11.86
N LYS A 142 6.87 23.60 11.09
CA LYS A 142 5.48 23.28 10.79
C LYS A 142 5.41 21.95 10.03
N PRO A 143 4.31 21.18 10.15
CA PRO A 143 4.13 19.96 9.37
C PRO A 143 4.43 20.21 7.90
N LEU A 144 5.31 19.39 7.33
CA LEU A 144 5.73 19.50 5.93
C LEU A 144 4.49 19.47 5.03
N GLN A 145 4.46 20.33 4.00
CA GLN A 145 3.49 20.18 2.93
C GLN A 145 3.61 18.78 2.34
N ALA A 146 2.51 18.25 1.81
CA ALA A 146 2.54 16.97 1.11
C ALA A 146 3.59 17.03 -0.01
N GLU A 147 4.62 16.19 0.09
CA GLU A 147 5.61 16.06 -0.97
C GLU A 147 4.95 15.41 -2.18
N THR A 148 5.01 16.10 -3.31
CA THR A 148 4.59 15.57 -4.60
C THR A 148 5.79 14.95 -5.28
N GLY A 149 5.75 13.64 -5.51
CA GLY A 149 6.72 12.94 -6.31
C GLY A 149 6.64 13.35 -7.79
N GLU A 150 7.70 13.06 -8.53
CA GLU A 150 7.79 13.36 -9.96
C GLU A 150 6.69 12.63 -10.78
N PRO A 151 6.28 13.17 -11.94
CA PRO A 151 5.33 12.50 -12.81
C PRO A 151 5.80 11.09 -13.19
N VAL A 152 4.88 10.13 -13.15
CA VAL A 152 5.14 8.72 -13.48
C VAL A 152 4.49 8.38 -14.81
N THR A 153 5.24 7.72 -15.70
CA THR A 153 4.73 7.27 -17.00
C THR A 153 4.58 5.76 -17.03
N PHE A 154 3.34 5.26 -17.03
CA PHE A 154 3.06 3.83 -17.12
C PHE A 154 3.50 3.26 -18.50
N PRO A 155 4.11 2.06 -18.56
CA PRO A 155 4.67 1.49 -19.79
C PRO A 155 3.60 0.82 -20.67
N VAL A 156 2.61 1.59 -21.14
CA VAL A 156 1.49 1.10 -21.95
C VAL A 156 1.95 0.23 -23.13
N GLY A 157 1.32 -0.94 -23.29
CA GLY A 157 1.55 -1.88 -24.37
C GLY A 157 2.87 -2.65 -24.29
N LYS A 158 3.65 -2.47 -23.22
CA LYS A 158 4.94 -3.17 -23.03
C LYS A 158 4.77 -4.44 -22.22
N THR A 159 5.59 -5.43 -22.56
CA THR A 159 5.78 -6.65 -21.77
C THR A 159 7.20 -6.70 -21.26
N LEU A 160 7.36 -6.98 -19.96
CA LEU A 160 8.66 -7.25 -19.34
C LEU A 160 8.70 -8.70 -18.89
N GLN A 161 9.70 -9.43 -19.37
CA GLN A 161 10.03 -10.76 -18.85
C GLN A 161 11.23 -10.65 -17.91
N LEU A 162 11.14 -11.28 -16.75
CA LEU A 162 12.16 -11.33 -15.72
C LEU A 162 12.46 -12.78 -15.35
N ASP A 163 13.73 -13.06 -15.10
CA ASP A 163 14.16 -14.36 -14.59
C ASP A 163 14.31 -14.31 -13.07
N VAL A 164 13.90 -15.38 -12.40
CA VAL A 164 14.18 -15.64 -10.98
C VAL A 164 15.16 -16.80 -10.86
N ALA A 165 16.21 -16.62 -10.05
CA ALA A 165 17.14 -17.69 -9.71
C ALA A 165 16.49 -18.58 -8.64
N SER A 166 15.66 -19.53 -9.07
CA SER A 166 14.89 -20.40 -8.20
C SER A 166 14.77 -21.79 -8.80
N ASP A 167 14.92 -22.82 -7.97
CA ASP A 167 14.59 -24.20 -8.33
C ASP A 167 13.06 -24.46 -8.28
N SER A 168 12.26 -23.45 -7.92
CA SER A 168 10.81 -23.61 -7.83
C SER A 168 10.18 -23.61 -9.22
N ASP A 169 9.28 -24.55 -9.48
CA ASP A 169 8.49 -24.63 -10.71
C ASP A 169 7.30 -23.65 -10.70
N ARG A 170 7.57 -22.39 -10.35
CA ARG A 170 6.55 -21.34 -10.18
C ARG A 170 6.96 -20.09 -10.93
N ALA A 171 6.09 -19.65 -11.81
CA ALA A 171 6.14 -18.35 -12.45
C ALA A 171 5.06 -17.42 -11.87
N MET A 172 5.23 -16.13 -12.09
CA MET A 172 4.23 -15.13 -11.77
C MET A 172 3.90 -14.34 -13.03
N VAL A 173 2.62 -14.17 -13.32
CA VAL A 173 2.15 -13.26 -14.35
C VAL A 173 1.35 -12.14 -13.73
N THR A 174 1.64 -10.90 -14.13
CA THR A 174 0.97 -9.69 -13.69
C THR A 174 0.56 -8.86 -14.89
N VAL A 175 -0.70 -8.47 -14.93
CA VAL A 175 -1.23 -7.47 -15.88
C VAL A 175 -1.62 -6.23 -15.08
N GLY A 176 -1.11 -5.08 -15.49
CA GLY A 176 -1.43 -3.79 -14.91
C GLY A 176 -2.15 -2.89 -15.90
N TRP A 177 -3.09 -2.08 -15.41
CA TRP A 177 -3.71 -0.98 -16.14
C TRP A 177 -3.44 0.34 -15.42
N PRO A 178 -3.05 1.41 -16.14
CA PRO A 178 -2.84 2.71 -15.52
C PRO A 178 -4.17 3.27 -15.02
N THR A 179 -4.18 3.71 -13.78
CA THR A 179 -5.28 4.42 -13.14
C THR A 179 -4.78 5.78 -12.64
N GLU A 180 -5.49 6.40 -11.71
CA GLU A 180 -5.13 7.71 -11.18
C GLU A 180 -4.75 7.61 -9.69
N ASP A 181 -4.30 8.73 -9.14
CA ASP A 181 -3.89 8.85 -7.74
C ASP A 181 -5.05 8.61 -6.75
N PHE A 182 -4.68 8.61 -5.47
CA PHE A 182 -5.56 8.26 -4.36
C PHE A 182 -6.54 9.37 -3.95
N TRP A 183 -6.33 10.61 -4.41
CA TRP A 183 -6.91 11.79 -3.76
C TRP A 183 -8.36 12.09 -4.17
N ASP A 184 -8.87 11.50 -5.25
CA ASP A 184 -10.30 11.37 -5.51
C ASP A 184 -10.83 10.10 -4.83
N ILE A 185 -11.26 10.24 -3.58
CA ILE A 185 -11.67 9.10 -2.75
C ILE A 185 -12.89 8.37 -3.34
N SER A 186 -13.79 9.09 -4.00
CA SER A 186 -15.01 8.54 -4.59
C SER A 186 -14.67 7.63 -5.77
N ARG A 187 -13.73 8.06 -6.63
CA ARG A 187 -13.13 7.23 -7.68
C ARG A 187 -12.37 6.05 -7.09
N THR A 188 -11.50 6.26 -6.09
CA THR A 188 -10.69 5.19 -5.49
C THR A 188 -11.56 4.06 -4.93
N ARG A 189 -12.66 4.39 -4.23
CA ARG A 189 -13.60 3.39 -3.70
C ARG A 189 -14.26 2.58 -4.81
N ARG A 190 -14.72 3.24 -5.88
CA ARG A 190 -15.29 2.57 -7.06
C ARG A 190 -14.26 1.71 -7.81
N MET A 191 -13.01 2.16 -7.89
CA MET A 191 -11.90 1.36 -8.45
C MET A 191 -11.61 0.11 -7.61
N ASN A 192 -11.76 0.18 -6.29
CA ASN A 192 -11.63 -1.00 -5.42
C ASN A 192 -12.77 -2.00 -5.67
N ILE A 193 -14.01 -1.52 -5.83
CA ILE A 193 -15.14 -2.40 -6.21
C ILE A 193 -14.94 -2.99 -7.61
N LEU A 194 -14.45 -2.20 -8.58
CA LEU A 194 -14.11 -2.72 -9.90
C LEU A 194 -13.05 -3.82 -9.83
N ALA A 195 -12.02 -3.66 -8.98
CA ALA A 195 -11.03 -4.71 -8.74
C ALA A 195 -11.67 -5.97 -8.13
N THR A 196 -12.60 -5.85 -7.17
CA THR A 196 -13.34 -6.99 -6.61
C THR A 196 -14.21 -7.70 -7.66
N VAL A 197 -14.88 -6.97 -8.55
CA VAL A 197 -15.65 -7.55 -9.65
C VAL A 197 -14.74 -8.32 -10.62
N LEU A 198 -13.58 -7.73 -10.98
CA LEU A 198 -12.61 -8.41 -11.84
C LEU A 198 -12.00 -9.65 -11.17
N ASP A 199 -11.73 -9.59 -9.86
CA ASP A 199 -11.27 -10.72 -9.06
C ASP A 199 -12.28 -11.89 -9.09
N ASP A 200 -13.58 -11.62 -8.87
CA ASP A 200 -14.65 -12.64 -8.93
C ASP A 200 -14.75 -13.28 -10.33
N ARG A 201 -14.75 -12.46 -11.39
CA ARG A 201 -14.78 -12.95 -12.78
C ARG A 201 -13.58 -13.83 -13.11
N LEU A 202 -12.38 -13.38 -12.76
CA LEU A 202 -11.16 -14.14 -12.96
C LEU A 202 -11.19 -15.46 -12.21
N ARG A 203 -11.60 -15.46 -10.94
CA ARG A 203 -11.72 -16.69 -10.14
C ARG A 203 -12.67 -17.69 -10.78
N LYS A 204 -13.84 -17.26 -11.27
CA LYS A 204 -14.82 -18.14 -11.92
C LYS A 204 -14.25 -18.75 -13.20
N GLN A 205 -13.78 -17.91 -14.13
CA GLN A 205 -13.30 -18.39 -15.43
C GLN A 205 -12.07 -19.28 -15.30
N ILE A 206 -11.12 -18.93 -14.43
CA ILE A 206 -9.91 -19.76 -14.22
C ILE A 206 -10.28 -21.11 -13.59
N ARG A 207 -11.20 -21.14 -12.62
CA ARG A 207 -11.66 -22.39 -12.00
C ARG A 207 -12.42 -23.28 -12.97
N GLU A 208 -13.26 -22.69 -13.81
CA GLU A 208 -14.10 -23.42 -14.78
C GLU A 208 -13.28 -23.98 -15.94
N GLU A 209 -12.32 -23.22 -16.48
CA GLU A 209 -11.56 -23.60 -17.66
C GLU A 209 -10.30 -24.43 -17.33
N LEU A 210 -9.64 -24.15 -16.20
CA LEU A 210 -8.28 -24.63 -15.91
C LEU A 210 -8.17 -25.38 -14.58
N GLY A 211 -9.27 -25.47 -13.82
CA GLY A 211 -9.34 -26.17 -12.55
C GLY A 211 -8.93 -25.34 -11.33
N ALA A 212 -9.02 -25.95 -10.14
CA ALA A 212 -8.98 -25.25 -8.86
C ALA A 212 -7.59 -24.80 -8.36
N THR A 213 -6.51 -25.02 -9.12
CA THR A 213 -5.13 -24.82 -8.62
C THR A 213 -4.66 -23.36 -8.67
N TYR A 214 -5.24 -22.51 -9.52
CA TYR A 214 -4.81 -21.13 -9.69
C TYR A 214 -5.68 -20.15 -8.90
N SER A 215 -5.02 -19.21 -8.22
CA SER A 215 -5.67 -18.20 -7.38
C SER A 215 -5.25 -16.80 -7.85
N PRO A 216 -6.04 -16.15 -8.72
CA PRO A 216 -5.79 -14.77 -9.09
C PRO A 216 -5.98 -13.85 -7.88
N VAL A 217 -5.30 -12.71 -7.93
CA VAL A 217 -5.48 -11.60 -6.99
C VAL A 217 -5.56 -10.32 -7.80
N VAL A 218 -6.62 -9.56 -7.60
CA VAL A 218 -6.81 -8.24 -8.21
C VAL A 218 -6.92 -7.16 -7.16
N TYR A 219 -6.22 -6.05 -7.36
CA TYR A 219 -6.24 -4.92 -6.44
C TYR A 219 -5.88 -3.62 -7.15
N ASN A 220 -6.45 -2.53 -6.65
CA ASN A 220 -6.14 -1.18 -7.09
C ASN A 220 -5.05 -0.59 -6.18
N TYR A 221 -4.00 -0.04 -6.80
CA TYR A 221 -2.85 0.55 -6.12
C TYR A 221 -2.65 2.00 -6.56
N PRO A 222 -3.48 2.93 -6.07
CA PRO A 222 -3.38 4.35 -6.38
C PRO A 222 -2.23 5.00 -5.60
N SER A 223 -1.48 5.91 -6.24
CA SER A 223 -0.42 6.63 -5.54
C SER A 223 -0.96 7.71 -4.62
N ARG A 224 -0.36 7.83 -3.43
CA ARG A 224 -0.56 8.98 -2.54
C ARG A 224 0.45 10.11 -2.79
N VAL A 225 1.57 9.81 -3.43
CA VAL A 225 2.70 10.75 -3.57
C VAL A 225 2.90 11.24 -4.99
N ASN A 226 2.59 10.46 -6.02
CA ASN A 226 2.72 10.87 -7.43
C ASN A 226 1.33 11.23 -7.98
N PRO A 227 1.05 12.53 -8.23
CA PRO A 227 -0.24 12.97 -8.76
C PRO A 227 -0.57 12.29 -10.09
N GLY A 228 -1.83 11.92 -10.26
CA GLY A 228 -2.35 11.29 -11.48
C GLY A 228 -1.86 9.86 -11.75
N TYR A 229 -1.10 9.23 -10.85
CA TYR A 229 -0.59 7.87 -11.06
C TYR A 229 -1.24 6.85 -10.11
N GLY A 230 -1.69 5.74 -10.69
CA GLY A 230 -2.12 4.55 -9.99
C GLY A 230 -2.06 3.34 -10.92
N VAL A 231 -2.19 2.14 -10.37
CA VAL A 231 -2.26 0.91 -11.17
C VAL A 231 -3.31 -0.03 -10.59
N LEU A 232 -4.26 -0.48 -11.42
CA LEU A 232 -5.05 -1.68 -11.13
C LEU A 232 -4.27 -2.89 -11.62
N ARG A 233 -4.04 -3.86 -10.74
CA ARG A 233 -3.25 -5.06 -11.02
C ARG A 233 -4.09 -6.32 -10.90
N ALA A 234 -3.94 -7.21 -11.86
CA ALA A 234 -4.37 -8.60 -11.77
C ALA A 234 -3.13 -9.48 -11.87
N GLN A 235 -2.93 -10.39 -10.92
CA GLN A 235 -1.74 -11.24 -10.90
C GLN A 235 -2.06 -12.65 -10.40
N MET A 236 -1.25 -13.62 -10.81
CA MET A 236 -1.35 -15.00 -10.34
C MET A 236 -0.01 -15.73 -10.42
N ILE A 237 0.13 -16.75 -9.56
CA ILE A 237 1.21 -17.73 -9.61
C ILE A 237 0.77 -18.91 -10.44
N VAL A 238 1.63 -19.33 -11.36
CA VAL A 238 1.31 -20.27 -12.45
C VAL A 238 2.48 -21.20 -12.74
N ALA A 239 2.22 -22.30 -13.44
CA ALA A 239 3.29 -23.10 -14.02
C ALA A 239 4.04 -22.30 -15.11
N PRO A 240 5.38 -22.39 -15.22
CA PRO A 240 6.16 -21.58 -16.15
C PRO A 240 5.74 -21.69 -17.63
N ASP A 241 5.36 -22.89 -18.07
CA ASP A 241 4.88 -23.17 -19.42
C ASP A 241 3.49 -22.56 -19.70
N GLN A 242 2.70 -22.29 -18.66
CA GLN A 242 1.36 -21.70 -18.77
C GLN A 242 1.34 -20.18 -18.62
N ALA A 243 2.48 -19.55 -18.27
CA ALA A 243 2.53 -18.12 -17.97
C ALA A 243 2.03 -17.21 -19.12
N GLY A 244 2.38 -17.55 -20.37
CA GLY A 244 1.90 -16.81 -21.54
C GLY A 244 0.39 -16.92 -21.74
N MET A 245 -0.14 -18.14 -21.72
CA MET A 245 -1.58 -18.41 -21.90
C MET A 245 -2.42 -17.77 -20.79
N LEU A 246 -2.01 -17.91 -19.54
CA LEU A 246 -2.72 -17.34 -18.39
C LEU A 246 -2.60 -15.81 -18.33
N GLY A 247 -1.49 -15.23 -18.78
CA GLY A 247 -1.36 -13.79 -18.97
C GLY A 247 -2.34 -13.24 -20.00
N GLU A 248 -2.49 -13.93 -21.12
CA GLU A 248 -3.50 -13.59 -22.13
C GLU A 248 -4.92 -13.71 -21.59
N LYS A 249 -5.21 -14.73 -20.76
CA LYS A 249 -6.50 -14.84 -20.10
C LYS A 249 -6.79 -13.67 -19.16
N LEU A 250 -5.81 -13.20 -18.38
CA LEU A 250 -5.98 -11.99 -17.54
C LEU A 250 -6.38 -10.76 -18.37
N LEU A 251 -5.73 -10.57 -19.52
CA LEU A 251 -6.04 -9.47 -20.44
C LEU A 251 -7.43 -9.62 -21.05
N GLU A 252 -7.80 -10.83 -21.47
CA GLU A 252 -9.11 -11.15 -22.04
C GLU A 252 -10.22 -10.85 -21.04
N VAL A 253 -10.13 -11.32 -19.79
CA VAL A 253 -11.17 -11.07 -18.78
C VAL A 253 -11.24 -9.60 -18.40
N GLY A 254 -10.09 -8.92 -18.28
CA GLY A 254 -10.04 -7.47 -18.04
C GLY A 254 -10.75 -6.67 -19.13
N ALA A 255 -10.44 -6.95 -20.40
CA ALA A 255 -11.10 -6.34 -21.54
C ALA A 255 -12.59 -6.74 -21.63
N GLY A 256 -12.90 -7.99 -21.28
CA GLY A 256 -14.26 -8.51 -21.25
C GLY A 256 -15.17 -7.82 -20.25
N ILE A 257 -14.66 -7.09 -19.26
CA ILE A 257 -15.50 -6.19 -18.42
C ILE A 257 -16.05 -5.03 -19.24
N VAL A 258 -15.26 -4.50 -20.18
CA VAL A 258 -15.66 -3.40 -21.06
C VAL A 258 -16.79 -3.88 -21.99
N ASP A 259 -16.61 -5.05 -22.60
CA ASP A 259 -17.52 -5.59 -23.61
C ASP A 259 -18.77 -6.24 -22.99
N ASN A 260 -18.55 -7.10 -21.99
CA ASN A 260 -19.60 -7.84 -21.27
C ASN A 260 -19.89 -7.13 -19.95
N LYS A 261 -20.61 -6.01 -20.06
CA LYS A 261 -20.97 -5.10 -18.97
C LYS A 261 -21.19 -5.79 -17.62
N VAL A 262 -20.81 -5.11 -16.55
CA VAL A 262 -21.05 -5.59 -15.18
C VAL A 262 -22.55 -5.76 -14.94
N SER A 263 -22.97 -6.93 -14.48
CA SER A 263 -24.36 -7.18 -14.10
C SER A 263 -24.65 -6.64 -12.70
N LYS A 264 -25.93 -6.41 -12.39
CA LYS A 264 -26.37 -5.97 -11.06
C LYS A 264 -25.97 -6.97 -9.97
N ASP A 265 -26.14 -8.25 -10.25
CA ASP A 265 -25.80 -9.36 -9.35
C ASP A 265 -24.28 -9.48 -9.08
N GLU A 266 -23.43 -9.24 -10.10
CA GLU A 266 -21.98 -9.15 -9.88
C GLU A 266 -21.59 -7.96 -9.00
N LEU A 267 -22.23 -6.81 -9.21
CA LEU A 267 -21.99 -5.64 -8.36
C LEU A 267 -22.43 -5.91 -6.91
N GLU A 268 -23.62 -6.49 -6.71
CA GLU A 268 -24.14 -6.80 -5.38
C GLU A 268 -23.21 -7.76 -4.64
N ARG A 269 -22.77 -8.85 -5.28
CA ARG A 269 -21.79 -9.79 -4.69
C ARG A 269 -20.46 -9.13 -4.34
N ALA A 270 -19.99 -8.17 -5.13
CA ALA A 270 -18.76 -7.45 -4.83
C ALA A 270 -18.95 -6.43 -3.69
N LEU A 271 -20.11 -5.79 -3.62
CA LEU A 271 -20.37 -4.66 -2.73
C LEU A 271 -20.82 -5.10 -1.32
N GLU A 272 -21.64 -6.13 -1.20
CA GLU A 272 -22.20 -6.58 0.09
C GLU A 272 -21.14 -6.96 1.13
N PRO A 273 -20.09 -7.76 0.79
CA PRO A 273 -19.02 -8.08 1.73
C PRO A 273 -18.24 -6.84 2.14
N VAL A 274 -18.02 -5.91 1.20
CA VAL A 274 -17.30 -4.66 1.45
C VAL A 274 -18.08 -3.76 2.41
N LEU A 275 -19.38 -3.57 2.18
CA LEU A 275 -20.24 -2.81 3.09
C LEU A 275 -20.28 -3.40 4.50
N THR A 276 -20.33 -4.72 4.61
CA THR A 276 -20.30 -5.43 5.90
C THR A 276 -18.96 -5.18 6.60
N SER A 277 -17.85 -5.38 5.89
CA SER A 277 -16.50 -5.15 6.41
C SER A 277 -16.28 -3.70 6.84
N ILE A 278 -16.81 -2.71 6.11
CA ILE A 278 -16.69 -1.29 6.46
C ILE A 278 -17.38 -1.00 7.79
N ARG A 279 -18.57 -1.55 8.06
CA ARG A 279 -19.30 -1.31 9.32
C ARG A 279 -18.49 -1.72 10.55
N ASP A 280 -17.71 -2.80 10.44
CA ASP A 280 -16.82 -3.25 11.50
C ASP A 280 -15.52 -2.44 11.52
N THR A 281 -14.93 -2.20 10.35
CA THR A 281 -13.67 -1.47 10.19
C THR A 281 -13.74 -0.08 10.80
N VAL A 282 -14.81 0.69 10.55
CA VAL A 282 -14.96 2.07 11.08
C VAL A 282 -15.11 2.14 12.60
N ARG A 283 -15.39 1.00 13.26
CA ARG A 283 -15.44 0.89 14.73
C ARG A 283 -14.08 0.51 15.32
N SER A 284 -13.10 0.17 14.49
CA SER A 284 -11.77 -0.25 14.95
C SER A 284 -10.83 0.94 15.15
N ASN A 285 -10.00 0.88 16.18
CA ASN A 285 -8.99 1.91 16.40
C ASN A 285 -7.94 1.94 15.27
N SER A 286 -7.64 0.79 14.66
CA SER A 286 -6.70 0.68 13.55
C SER A 286 -7.16 1.47 12.34
N TYR A 287 -8.46 1.49 12.04
CA TYR A 287 -9.01 2.33 10.97
C TYR A 287 -8.76 3.81 11.22
N TRP A 288 -9.16 4.30 12.40
CA TRP A 288 -8.96 5.71 12.76
C TRP A 288 -7.48 6.08 12.78
N MET A 289 -6.63 5.20 13.30
CA MET A 289 -5.19 5.46 13.36
C MET A 289 -4.57 5.50 11.97
N GLU A 290 -4.72 4.43 11.20
CA GLU A 290 -3.93 4.22 9.97
C GLU A 290 -4.57 4.83 8.73
N SER A 291 -5.90 4.95 8.69
CA SER A 291 -6.62 5.42 7.49
C SER A 291 -7.09 6.87 7.61
N VAL A 292 -7.39 7.36 8.82
CA VAL A 292 -7.99 8.68 9.04
C VAL A 292 -6.97 9.68 9.56
N LEU A 293 -6.37 9.39 10.71
CA LEU A 293 -5.51 10.34 11.42
C LEU A 293 -4.09 10.38 10.87
N ALA A 294 -3.52 9.23 10.49
CA ALA A 294 -2.16 9.16 9.98
C ALA A 294 -1.93 10.11 8.79
N GLY A 295 -1.07 11.11 9.01
CA GLY A 295 -0.70 12.10 7.99
C GLY A 295 -1.83 13.09 7.68
N SER A 296 -2.89 13.14 8.49
CA SER A 296 -4.02 14.06 8.32
C SER A 296 -3.61 15.52 8.45
N SER A 297 -2.52 15.83 9.17
CA SER A 297 -1.96 17.18 9.20
C SER A 297 -1.50 17.66 7.82
N ARG A 298 -1.05 16.73 6.97
CA ARG A 298 -0.62 16.98 5.57
C ARG A 298 -1.74 16.83 4.57
N HIS A 299 -2.75 16.03 4.93
CA HIS A 299 -3.89 15.68 4.09
C HIS A 299 -5.20 15.84 4.87
N PRO A 300 -5.63 17.08 5.15
CA PRO A 300 -6.78 17.33 6.02
C PRO A 300 -8.10 16.80 5.46
N MET A 301 -8.21 16.64 4.14
CA MET A 301 -9.40 16.05 3.51
C MET A 301 -9.69 14.61 3.98
N GLN A 302 -8.68 13.88 4.49
CA GLN A 302 -8.87 12.53 5.04
C GLN A 302 -9.86 12.50 6.22
N LEU A 303 -9.98 13.61 6.96
CA LEU A 303 -10.87 13.73 8.11
C LEU A 303 -12.36 13.74 7.72
N GLU A 304 -12.67 14.06 6.46
CA GLU A 304 -14.04 14.05 5.94
C GLU A 304 -14.47 12.68 5.40
N TRP A 305 -13.52 11.83 5.02
CA TRP A 305 -13.82 10.55 4.38
C TRP A 305 -14.62 9.58 5.25
N PRO A 306 -14.42 9.46 6.57
CA PRO A 306 -15.22 8.59 7.43
C PRO A 306 -16.70 8.99 7.46
N ARG A 307 -17.00 10.28 7.28
CA ARG A 307 -18.38 10.79 7.31
C ARG A 307 -19.23 10.31 6.14
N THR A 308 -18.59 10.00 5.02
CA THR A 308 -19.26 9.65 3.75
C THR A 308 -19.02 8.21 3.33
N ILE A 309 -18.21 7.43 4.06
CA ILE A 309 -17.74 6.12 3.59
C ILE A 309 -18.88 5.14 3.31
N LEU A 310 -19.81 4.96 4.25
CA LEU A 310 -20.92 4.03 4.06
C LEU A 310 -21.85 4.49 2.93
N ASP A 311 -22.27 5.75 2.95
CA ASP A 311 -23.19 6.30 1.96
C ASP A 311 -22.60 6.27 0.54
N ASP A 312 -21.32 6.64 0.39
CA ASP A 312 -20.65 6.63 -0.91
C ASP A 312 -20.51 5.21 -1.46
N PHE A 313 -20.14 4.21 -0.64
CA PHE A 313 -20.14 2.81 -1.08
C PHE A 313 -21.55 2.31 -1.40
N SER A 314 -22.56 2.59 -0.56
CA SER A 314 -23.94 2.18 -0.82
C SER A 314 -24.56 2.84 -2.05
N SER A 315 -24.01 3.98 -2.50
CA SER A 315 -24.45 4.67 -3.72
C SER A 315 -23.84 4.14 -5.02
N ILE A 316 -22.86 3.22 -4.95
CA ILE A 316 -22.15 2.74 -6.14
C ILE A 316 -23.12 1.99 -7.07
N THR A 317 -23.15 2.41 -8.34
CA THR A 317 -24.01 1.82 -9.36
C THR A 317 -23.22 1.03 -10.40
N VAL A 318 -23.91 0.16 -11.14
CA VAL A 318 -23.34 -0.54 -12.30
C VAL A 318 -22.75 0.45 -13.32
N LYS A 319 -23.43 1.60 -13.53
CA LYS A 319 -22.98 2.63 -14.46
C LYS A 319 -21.63 3.23 -14.03
N ASP A 320 -21.42 3.44 -12.74
CA ASP A 320 -20.15 3.97 -12.22
C ASP A 320 -19.00 3.00 -12.51
N ILE A 321 -19.20 1.71 -12.20
CA ILE A 321 -18.19 0.67 -12.44
C ILE A 321 -17.91 0.49 -13.93
N GLN A 322 -18.96 0.49 -14.75
CA GLN A 322 -18.83 0.39 -16.20
C GLN A 322 -18.05 1.58 -16.79
N THR A 323 -18.32 2.79 -16.33
CA THR A 323 -17.62 4.01 -16.77
C THR A 323 -16.12 3.93 -16.47
N LEU A 324 -15.76 3.42 -15.29
CA LEU A 324 -14.35 3.22 -14.90
C LEU A 324 -13.69 2.10 -15.71
N ALA A 325 -14.40 1.00 -15.94
CA ALA A 325 -13.88 -0.09 -16.77
C ALA A 325 -13.58 0.40 -18.20
N GLU A 326 -14.53 1.11 -18.83
CA GLU A 326 -14.35 1.70 -20.16
C GLU A 326 -13.19 2.71 -20.23
N LYS A 327 -12.92 3.40 -19.12
CA LYS A 327 -11.83 4.38 -19.03
C LYS A 327 -10.46 3.68 -18.90
N TYR A 328 -10.35 2.66 -18.04
CA TYR A 328 -9.04 2.13 -17.59
C TYR A 328 -8.72 0.71 -18.05
N LEU A 329 -9.70 -0.22 -18.13
CA LEU A 329 -9.47 -1.66 -18.36
C LEU A 329 -9.30 -2.08 -19.83
N ARG A 330 -8.99 -1.12 -20.71
CA ARG A 330 -8.77 -1.41 -22.14
C ARG A 330 -7.49 -2.20 -22.34
N ARG A 331 -7.53 -3.22 -23.21
CA ARG A 331 -6.40 -4.11 -23.48
C ARG A 331 -5.18 -3.34 -23.99
N GLU A 332 -5.37 -2.39 -24.89
CA GLU A 332 -4.29 -1.57 -25.44
C GLU A 332 -3.63 -0.62 -24.43
N LYS A 333 -4.25 -0.42 -23.25
CA LYS A 333 -3.71 0.41 -22.17
C LYS A 333 -2.90 -0.38 -21.14
N SER A 334 -2.91 -1.71 -21.19
CA SER A 334 -2.25 -2.54 -20.18
C SER A 334 -0.74 -2.66 -20.39
N ALA A 335 -0.03 -3.11 -19.37
CA ALA A 335 1.32 -3.63 -19.45
C ALA A 335 1.42 -4.96 -18.70
N THR A 336 2.32 -5.83 -19.14
CA THR A 336 2.46 -7.18 -18.59
C THR A 336 3.86 -7.38 -18.01
N VAL A 337 3.93 -7.99 -16.82
CA VAL A 337 5.17 -8.49 -16.23
C VAL A 337 5.06 -9.99 -16.07
N ILE A 338 6.03 -10.72 -16.60
CA ILE A 338 6.14 -12.17 -16.47
C ILE A 338 7.45 -12.45 -15.75
N VAL A 339 7.37 -13.15 -14.61
CA VAL A 339 8.53 -13.63 -13.88
C VAL A 339 8.57 -15.14 -13.98
N ILE A 340 9.60 -15.70 -14.60
CA ILE A 340 9.77 -17.14 -14.78
C ILE A 340 11.06 -17.62 -14.12
N PRO A 341 11.13 -18.89 -13.68
CA PRO A 341 12.39 -19.50 -13.28
C PRO A 341 13.41 -19.40 -14.42
N GLY A 342 14.63 -18.96 -14.09
CA GLY A 342 15.75 -19.01 -15.03
C GLY A 342 16.05 -20.45 -15.43
N LYS A 343 16.46 -20.65 -16.69
CA LYS A 343 16.92 -21.97 -17.16
C LYS A 343 18.27 -22.36 -16.57
#